data_AF-A0A972Z8G1-F1
#
_entry.id   AF-A0A972Z8G1-F1
#
_cell.length_a   1.000
_cell.length_b   1.000
_cell.length_c   1.000
_cell.angle_alpha   90.00
_cell.angle_beta   90.00
_cell.angle_gamma   90.00
#
_symmetry.space_group_name_H-M   'P 1'
#
loop_
_entity.id
_entity.type
_entity.pdbx_description
1 polymer ?
#
loop_
_entity_poly.entity_id
_entity_poly.type
_entity_poly.pdbx_seq_one_letter_code
_entity_poly.pdbx_strand_id
1 'polypeptide(L)' 'NLYYSSVDKRDDGLYMTTSRAIGVVGIADNLEDAEKKAEQAIASIQGPVDHRPDIGTQALIEKRIEHMDKIRG' A
#
# COMPACT_ATOMS: atom_id res chain seq x y z
N ASN A 1 7.93 4.87 5.32
CA ASN A 1 8.38 5.87 4.34
C ASN A 1 7.21 6.28 3.46
N LEU A 2 7.00 7.59 3.24
CA LEU A 2 5.93 8.16 2.41
C LEU A 2 6.52 8.68 1.10
N TYR A 3 5.90 8.32 -0.03
CA TYR A 3 6.34 8.69 -1.37
C TYR A 3 5.20 9.35 -2.12
N TYR A 4 5.48 10.51 -2.70
CA TYR A 4 4.55 11.23 -3.55
C TYR A 4 4.79 10.87 -5.02
N SER A 5 3.72 10.67 -5.77
CA SER A 5 3.76 10.37 -7.20
C SER A 5 2.83 11.32 -7.94
N SER A 6 1.59 10.93 -8.20
CA SER A 6 0.63 11.70 -8.99
C SER A 6 -0.07 12.77 -8.15
N VAL A 7 0.72 13.66 -7.55
CA VAL A 7 0.25 14.80 -6.76
C VAL A 7 0.76 16.12 -7.32
N ASP A 8 -0.08 17.13 -7.25
CA ASP A 8 0.23 18.53 -7.55
C ASP A 8 0.25 19.32 -6.24
N LYS A 9 1.32 20.08 -6.00
CA LYS A 9 1.46 20.90 -4.80
C LYS A 9 1.05 22.33 -5.14
N ARG A 10 0.00 22.81 -4.46
CA ARG A 10 -0.52 24.18 -4.57
C ARG A 10 -0.34 24.91 -3.25
N ASP A 11 -0.62 26.21 -3.25
CA ASP A 11 -0.44 27.08 -2.09
C ASP A 11 -1.32 26.66 -0.90
N ASP A 12 -2.46 26.01 -1.16
CA ASP A 12 -3.44 25.57 -0.17
C ASP A 12 -3.41 24.07 0.12
N GLY A 13 -2.54 23.29 -0.52
CA GLY A 13 -2.38 21.88 -0.19
C GLY A 13 -1.88 20.97 -1.30
N LEU A 14 -2.10 19.67 -1.11
CA LEU A 14 -1.75 18.62 -2.06
C LEU A 14 -3.00 18.13 -2.79
N TYR A 15 -2.94 18.12 -4.11
CA TYR A 15 -4.02 17.69 -4.99
C TYR A 15 -3.64 16.38 -5.66
N MET A 16 -4.47 15.36 -5.49
CA MET A 16 -4.32 14.09 -6.20
C MET A 16 -4.80 14.25 -7.64
N THR A 17 -4.07 13.67 -8.59
CA THR A 17 -4.59 13.48 -9.96
C THR A 17 -5.22 12.08 -10.09
N THR A 18 -5.56 11.65 -11.32
CA THR A 18 -6.33 10.41 -11.57
C THR A 18 -5.56 9.09 -11.37
N SER A 19 -4.30 9.13 -10.93
CA SER A 19 -3.44 7.94 -10.78
C SER A 19 -2.91 7.78 -9.35
N ARG A 20 -2.10 6.75 -9.12
CA ARG A 20 -1.46 6.43 -7.83
C ARG A 20 -0.72 7.65 -7.26
N ALA A 21 -1.37 8.32 -6.32
CA ALA A 21 -0.90 9.59 -5.77
C ALA A 21 0.18 9.39 -4.70
N ILE A 22 0.04 8.36 -3.87
CA ILE A 22 0.84 8.16 -2.67
C ILE A 22 1.29 6.69 -2.61
N GLY A 23 2.54 6.47 -2.24
CA GLY A 23 3.08 5.16 -1.86
C GLY A 23 3.52 5.18 -0.40
N VAL A 24 3.13 4.16 0.37
CA VAL A 24 3.60 3.95 1.74
C VAL A 24 4.35 2.63 1.80
N VAL A 25 5.53 2.65 2.41
CA VAL A 25 6.38 1.47 2.59
C VAL A 25 6.68 1.27 4.06
N GLY A 26 6.23 0.14 4.60
CA GLY A 26 6.61 -0.36 5.92
C GLY A 26 7.89 -1.20 5.82
N ILE A 27 8.83 -0.94 6.73
CA ILE A 27 10.10 -1.66 6.81
C ILE A 27 10.20 -2.28 8.20
N ALA A 28 10.42 -3.59 8.24
CA ALA A 28 10.60 -4.38 9.45
C ALA A 28 11.36 -5.68 9.12
N ASP A 29 11.70 -6.44 10.16
CA ASP A 29 12.47 -7.69 10.05
C ASP A 29 11.64 -8.85 9.51
N ASN A 30 10.30 -8.74 9.54
CA ASN A 30 9.37 -9.71 8.99
C ASN A 30 8.22 -9.01 8.25
N LEU A 31 7.52 -9.80 7.43
CA LEU A 31 6.45 -9.29 6.56
C LEU A 31 5.22 -8.80 7.34
N GLU A 32 4.87 -9.46 8.44
CA GLU A 32 3.71 -9.09 9.26
C GLU A 32 3.91 -7.71 9.89
N ASP A 33 5.08 -7.44 10.46
CA ASP A 33 5.38 -6.15 11.05
C ASP A 33 5.56 -5.05 9.97
N ALA A 34 6.07 -5.42 8.79
CA ALA A 34 6.17 -4.49 7.67
C ALA A 34 4.79 -4.10 7.13
N GLU A 35 3.88 -5.07 7.00
CA GLU A 35 2.48 -4.87 6.61
C GLU A 35 1.76 -3.97 7.62
N LYS A 36 1.80 -4.31 8.92
CA LYS A 36 1.19 -3.48 9.98
C LYS A 36 1.68 -2.04 9.96
N LYS A 37 3.00 -1.82 9.80
CA LYS A 37 3.57 -0.47 9.70
C LYS A 37 3.07 0.28 8.47
N ALA A 38 2.95 -0.40 7.32
CA ALA A 38 2.44 0.21 6.11
C ALA A 38 0.95 0.57 6.24
N GLU A 39 0.15 -0.35 6.79
CA GLU A 39 -1.29 -0.18 6.99
C GLU A 39 -1.60 0.94 7.99
N GLN A 40 -0.90 0.98 9.13
CA GLN A 40 -1.07 2.06 10.11
C GLN A 40 -0.73 3.44 9.51
N ALA A 41 0.32 3.51 8.71
CA ALA A 41 0.75 4.77 8.09
C ALA A 41 -0.23 5.23 7.00
N ILE A 42 -0.69 4.33 6.11
CA ILE A 42 -1.66 4.70 5.06
C ILE A 42 -3.03 5.06 5.65
N ALA A 43 -3.48 4.35 6.71
CA ALA A 43 -4.74 4.63 7.39
C ALA A 43 -4.77 5.99 8.13
N SER A 44 -3.59 6.57 8.41
CA SER A 44 -3.49 7.90 9.01
C SER A 44 -3.72 9.04 7.99
N ILE A 45 -3.71 8.74 6.69
CA ILE A 45 -3.91 9.72 5.63
C ILE A 45 -5.40 9.99 5.47
N GLN A 46 -5.77 11.27 5.48
CA GLN A 46 -7.16 11.72 5.33
C GLN A 46 -7.37 12.35 3.95
N GLY A 47 -8.57 12.19 3.39
CA GLY A 47 -8.95 12.75 2.10
C GLY A 47 -9.64 11.70 1.20
N PRO A 48 -9.87 12.02 -0.08
CA PRO A 48 -10.46 11.10 -1.06
C PRO A 48 -9.41 10.08 -1.55
N VAL A 49 -8.83 9.33 -0.61
CA VAL A 49 -7.84 8.28 -0.88
C VAL A 49 -8.47 6.92 -0.65
N ASP A 50 -8.18 5.98 -1.56
CA ASP A 50 -8.49 4.57 -1.40
C ASP A 50 -7.19 3.75 -1.42
N HIS A 51 -7.12 2.71 -0.61
CA HIS A 51 -6.02 1.75 -0.61
C HIS A 51 -6.54 0.31 -0.47
N ARG A 52 -5.65 -0.65 -0.72
CA ARG A 52 -5.95 -2.06 -0.48
C ARG A 52 -5.44 -2.46 0.91
N PRO A 53 -6.32 -2.90 1.83
CA PRO A 53 -5.95 -3.29 3.20
C PRO A 53 -5.38 -4.71 3.28
N ASP A 54 -5.33 -5.46 2.18
CA ASP A 54 -4.91 -6.85 2.16
C ASP A 54 -3.48 -7.07 1.61
N ILE A 55 -2.78 -5.98 1.25
CA ILE A 55 -1.42 -6.03 0.72
C ILE A 55 -0.46 -6.57 1.79
N GLY A 56 0.27 -7.65 1.46
CA GLY A 56 1.25 -8.24 2.37
C GLY A 56 0.63 -9.13 3.46
N THR A 57 -0.70 -9.25 3.53
CA THR A 57 -1.35 -10.16 4.48
C THR A 57 -0.99 -11.61 4.18
N GLN A 58 -0.88 -12.42 5.23
CA GLN A 58 -0.61 -13.85 5.11
C GLN A 58 -1.60 -14.55 4.17
N ALA A 59 -2.90 -14.26 4.33
CA ALA A 59 -3.95 -14.83 3.50
C ALA A 59 -3.79 -14.49 2.00
N LEU A 60 -3.42 -13.24 1.68
CA LEU A 60 -3.15 -12.86 0.29
C LEU A 60 -1.90 -13.58 -0.24
N ILE A 61 -0.84 -13.66 0.57
CA ILE A 61 0.42 -14.34 0.18
C ILE A 61 0.15 -15.82 -0.12
N GLU A 62 -0.52 -16.53 0.79
CA GLU A 62 -0.90 -17.94 0.63
C GLU A 62 -1.73 -18.14 -0.65
N LYS A 63 -2.75 -17.31 -0.87
CA LYS A 63 -3.56 -17.33 -2.09
C LYS A 63 -2.71 -17.16 -3.37
N ARG A 64 -1.67 -16.33 -3.34
CA ARG A 64 -0.77 -16.13 -4.50
C ARG A 64 0.17 -17.32 -4.70
N ILE A 65 0.65 -17.93 -3.63
CA ILE A 65 1.46 -19.16 -3.69
C ILE A 65 0.63 -20.28 -4.33
N GLU A 66 -0.55 -20.57 -3.78
CA GLU A 66 -1.45 -21.60 -4.30
C GLU A 66 -1.82 -21.38 -5.77
N HIS A 67 -2.06 -20.13 -6.15
CA HIS A 67 -2.36 -19.78 -7.54
C HIS A 67 -1.20 -20.13 -8.47
N MET A 68 0.04 -19.82 -8.07
CA MET A 68 1.22 -20.13 -8.86
C MET A 68 1.51 -21.62 -8.91
N ASP A 69 1.28 -22.36 -7.83
CA ASP A 69 1.42 -23.81 -7.80
C ASP A 69 0.44 -24.47 -8.78
N LYS A 70 -0.80 -23.97 -8.86
CA LYS A 70 -1.81 -24.43 -9.85
C LYS A 70 -1.41 -24.12 -11.29
N ILE A 71 -0.69 -23.04 -11.55
CA ILE A 71 -0.20 -22.68 -12.89
C ILE A 71 0.99 -23.55 -13.30
N ARG A 72 1.84 -23.92 -12.34
CA ARG A 72 3.08 -24.65 -12.57
C ARG A 72 2.93 -26.17 -12.59
N GLY A 73 1.78 -26.70 -12.13
CA GLY A 73 1.42 -28.11 -12.11
C GLY A 73 1.14 -28.69 -13.48
#